data_AF-A0A9D6EB07-F1
#
_entry.id   AF-A0A9D6EB07-F1
#
_cell.length_a   1.000
_cell.length_b   1.000
_cell.length_c   1.000
_cell.angle_alpha   90.00
_cell.angle_beta   90.00
_cell.angle_gamma   90.00
#
_symmetry.space_group_name_H-M   'P 1'
#
loop_
_entity.id
_entity.type
_entity.pdbx_description
1 polymer ?
#
loop_
_entity_poly.entity_id
_entity_poly.type
_entity_poly.pdbx_seq_one_letter_code
_entity_poly.pdbx_strand_id
1 'polypeptide(L)' 'MRDILAVDGERPFVGVVVRRDARLWLAGQDTLELLGAPPDLAARVGAKVFVTGTARGGQLVLRSYGVIREPRR' A
#
# COMPACT_ATOMS: atom_id res chain seq x y z
N MET A 1 0.85 18.69 -15.78
CA MET A 1 1.28 17.37 -15.27
C MET A 1 1.21 17.46 -13.76
N ARG A 2 0.29 16.74 -13.10
CA ARG A 2 0.16 16.81 -11.63
C ARG A 2 1.07 15.74 -11.03
N ASP A 3 2.27 16.15 -10.63
CA ASP A 3 3.15 15.34 -9.81
C ASP A 3 2.50 15.19 -8.43
N ILE A 4 2.19 13.96 -8.03
CA ILE A 4 1.77 13.67 -6.65
C ILE A 4 3.04 13.77 -5.80
N LEU A 5 3.35 14.97 -5.30
CA LEU A 5 4.62 15.24 -4.63
C LEU A 5 4.61 14.98 -3.11
N ALA A 6 3.43 14.86 -2.49
CA ALA A 6 3.28 14.38 -1.12
C ALA A 6 1.80 14.16 -0.83
N VAL A 7 1.48 13.15 -0.02
CA VAL A 7 0.23 13.12 0.74
C VAL A 7 0.66 13.44 2.18
N ASP A 8 0.25 14.60 2.68
CA ASP A 8 0.55 15.08 4.04
C ASP A 8 2.04 15.24 4.42
N GLY A 9 2.92 15.49 3.46
CA GLY A 9 4.35 15.70 3.70
C GLY A 9 5.18 14.43 3.97
N GLU A 10 4.54 13.25 3.95
CA GLU A 10 5.22 11.95 4.06
C GLU A 10 5.51 11.38 2.65
N ARG A 11 6.68 10.74 2.47
CA ARG A 11 6.97 10.00 1.24
C ARG A 11 6.12 8.72 1.22
N PRO A 12 5.21 8.55 0.25
CA PRO A 12 4.38 7.35 0.21
C PRO A 12 5.18 6.13 -0.23
N PHE A 13 4.84 4.98 0.33
CA PHE A 13 5.26 3.67 -0.16
C PHE A 13 4.39 3.31 -1.36
N VAL A 14 5.03 2.89 -2.46
CA VAL A 14 4.30 2.51 -3.68
C VAL A 14 4.58 1.05 -4.01
N GLY A 15 3.52 0.29 -4.30
CA GLY A 15 3.64 -1.13 -4.60
C GLY A 15 2.33 -1.76 -5.06
N VAL A 16 2.36 -3.07 -5.23
CA VAL A 16 1.18 -3.89 -5.55
C VAL A 16 0.67 -4.54 -4.26
N VAL A 17 -0.64 -4.48 -4.03
CA VAL A 17 -1.26 -5.19 -2.92
C VAL A 17 -1.24 -6.68 -3.22
N VAL A 18 -0.63 -7.49 -2.36
CA VAL A 18 -0.63 -8.94 -2.47
C VAL A 18 -1.14 -9.57 -1.18
N ARG A 19 -1.73 -10.76 -1.28
CA ARG A 19 -2.17 -11.54 -0.13
C ARG A 19 -1.30 -12.78 0.04
N ARG A 20 -0.75 -12.99 1.24
CA ARG A 20 0.04 -14.17 1.62
C ARG A 20 -0.32 -14.55 3.05
N ASP A 21 -0.59 -15.83 3.30
CA ASP A 21 -0.93 -16.35 4.64
C ASP A 21 -2.03 -15.55 5.35
N ALA A 22 -3.11 -15.24 4.61
CA ALA A 22 -4.24 -14.40 5.03
C ALA A 22 -3.90 -12.95 5.42
N ARG A 23 -2.66 -12.49 5.21
CA ARG A 23 -2.19 -11.12 5.47
C ARG A 23 -2.02 -10.34 4.17
N LEU A 24 -2.14 -9.01 4.26
CA LEU A 24 -1.88 -8.12 3.15
C LEU A 24 -0.45 -7.61 3.20
N TRP A 25 0.15 -7.51 2.03
CA TRP A 25 1.51 -7.02 1.85
C TRP A 25 1.55 -6.02 0.71
N LEU A 26 2.45 -5.06 0.80
CA LEU A 26 2.78 -4.14 -0.28
C LEU A 26 4.06 -4.62 -0.95
N ALA A 27 3.93 -5.18 -2.15
CA ALA A 27 5.07 -5.54 -2.99
C ALA A 27 5.56 -4.31 -3.76
N GLY A 28 6.51 -3.58 -3.18
CA GLY A 28 7.13 -2.39 -3.78
C GLY A 28 8.65 -2.56 -3.94
N GLN A 29 9.40 -1.49 -3.68
CA GLN A 29 10.86 -1.56 -3.54
C GLN A 29 11.24 -2.52 -2.41
N ASP A 30 10.57 -2.37 -1.27
CA ASP A 30 10.58 -3.33 -0.17
C ASP A 30 9.24 -4.05 -0.13
N THR A 31 9.24 -5.31 0.33
CA THR A 31 8.00 -6.03 0.61
C THR A 31 7.63 -5.79 2.06
N LEU A 32 6.54 -5.04 2.29
CA LEU A 32 6.11 -4.64 3.64
C LEU A 32 4.77 -5.30 4.00
N GLU A 33 4.68 -5.87 5.19
CA GLU A 33 3.39 -6.32 5.74
C GLU A 33 2.51 -5.12 6.08
N LEU A 34 1.26 -5.10 5.62
CA LEU A 34 0.32 -4.01 5.89
C LEU A 34 -0.47 -4.31 7.17
N LEU A 35 -0.18 -3.55 8.23
CA LEU A 35 -0.91 -3.62 9.49
C LEU A 35 -2.02 -2.56 9.52
N GLY A 36 -3.21 -2.95 10.00
CA GLY A 36 -4.36 -2.04 10.06
C GLY A 36 -4.98 -1.71 8.70
N ALA A 37 -4.70 -2.51 7.67
CA ALA A 37 -5.27 -2.32 6.34
C ALA A 37 -6.81 -2.39 6.38
N PRO A 38 -7.52 -1.40 5.81
CA PRO A 38 -8.98 -1.41 5.81
C PRO A 38 -9.53 -2.56 4.94
N PRO A 39 -10.74 -3.08 5.23
CA PRO A 39 -11.28 -4.26 4.54
C PRO A 39 -11.39 -4.09 3.02
N ASP A 40 -11.62 -2.86 2.55
CA ASP A 40 -11.74 -2.55 1.14
C ASP A 40 -10.39 -2.64 0.39
N LEU A 41 -9.24 -2.53 1.09
CA LEU A 41 -7.94 -2.80 0.51
C LEU A 41 -7.73 -4.29 0.23
N ALA A 42 -8.34 -5.18 1.03
CA ALA A 42 -8.28 -6.63 0.79
C ALA A 42 -9.01 -7.03 -0.50
N ALA A 43 -10.05 -6.30 -0.89
CA ALA A 43 -10.72 -6.48 -2.18
C ALA A 43 -9.88 -6.00 -3.38
N ARG A 44 -8.79 -5.28 -3.11
CA ARG A 44 -7.89 -4.68 -4.12
C ARG A 44 -6.58 -5.43 -4.28
N VAL A 45 -6.53 -6.71 -3.91
CA VAL A 45 -5.36 -7.57 -4.23
C VAL A 45 -5.10 -7.55 -5.73
N GLY A 46 -3.84 -7.28 -6.11
CA GLY A 46 -3.41 -7.06 -7.49
C GLY A 46 -3.41 -5.59 -7.95
N ALA A 47 -4.02 -4.68 -7.18
CA ALA A 47 -3.98 -3.25 -7.45
C ALA A 47 -2.59 -2.67 -7.19
N LYS A 48 -2.17 -1.69 -8.01
CA LYS A 48 -1.04 -0.82 -7.68
C LYS A 48 -1.57 0.35 -6.84
N VAL A 49 -0.98 0.58 -5.68
CA VAL A 49 -1.42 1.60 -4.72
C VAL A 49 -0.23 2.42 -4.25
N PHE A 50 -0.52 3.61 -3.72
CA PHE A 50 0.36 4.31 -2.79
C PHE A 50 -0.20 4.16 -1.38
N VAL A 51 0.67 4.10 -0.38
CA VAL A 51 0.33 3.96 1.04
C VAL A 51 1.17 4.93 1.85
N THR A 52 0.58 5.60 2.83
CA THR A 52 1.29 6.39 3.85
C THR A 52 1.18 5.69 5.21
N GLY A 53 2.15 5.95 6.10
CA GLY A 53 2.20 5.29 7.39
C GLY A 53 3.61 5.12 7.93
N THR A 54 3.71 4.44 9.07
CA THR A 54 4.98 4.23 9.78
C THR A 54 5.51 2.84 9.48
N ALA A 55 6.68 2.77 8.83
CA ALA A 55 7.38 1.51 8.57
C ALA A 55 8.35 1.15 9.70
N ARG A 56 8.37 -0.11 10.12
CA ARG A 56 9.34 -0.65 11.09
C ARG A 56 9.52 -2.15 10.85
N GLY A 57 10.78 -2.58 10.65
CA GLY A 57 11.13 -4.00 10.62
C GLY A 57 10.37 -4.85 9.59
N GLY A 58 10.16 -4.32 8.38
CA GLY A 58 9.41 -5.03 7.32
C GLY A 58 7.88 -4.93 7.44
N GLN A 59 7.38 -4.19 8.41
CA GLN A 59 5.95 -3.92 8.58
C GLN A 59 5.66 -2.44 8.33
N LEU A 60 4.45 -2.15 7.84
CA LEU A 60 3.93 -0.82 7.62
C LEU A 60 2.58 -0.68 8.35
N VAL A 61 2.54 0.16 9.38
CA VAL A 61 1.28 0.56 10.01
C VAL A 61 0.60 1.56 9.08
N LEU A 62 -0.41 1.09 8.36
CA LEU A 62 -1.10 1.85 7.32
C LEU A 62 -1.92 2.98 7.94
N ARG A 63 -1.71 4.21 7.46
CA ARG A 63 -2.53 5.38 7.83
C ARG A 63 -3.52 5.74 6.74
N SER A 64 -3.05 5.92 5.52
CA SER A 64 -3.90 6.16 4.36
C SER A 64 -3.35 5.48 3.11
N TYR A 65 -4.19 5.33 2.09
CA TYR A 65 -3.77 4.78 0.81
C TYR A 65 -4.61 5.36 -0.33
N GLY A 66 -4.13 5.21 -1.55
CA GLY A 66 -4.90 5.47 -2.75
C GLY A 66 -4.53 4.52 -3.87
N VAL A 67 -5.49 4.30 -4.77
CA VAL A 67 -5.33 3.38 -5.91
C VAL A 67 -4.71 4.14 -7.08
N ILE A 68 -3.59 3.63 -7.58
CA ILE A 68 -2.93 4.11 -8.80
C ILE A 68 -3.46 3.33 -10.00
N ARG A 69 -3.68 2.02 -9.84
CA ARG A 69 -4.20 1.13 -10.86
C ARG A 69 -4.99 0.00 -10.23
N GLU A 70 -6.18 -0.25 -10.76
CA GLU A 70 -7.04 -1.36 -10.35
C GLU A 70 -6.40 -2.74 -10.59
N PRO A 71 -6.86 -3.79 -9.88
CA PRO A 71 -6.48 -5.17 -10.19
C PRO A 71 -6.86 -5.50 -11.64
N ARG A 72 -5.97 -6.19 -12.36
CA ARG A 72 -6.36 -6.78 -13.66
C ARG A 72 -7.22 -8.02 -13.36
N ARG A 73 -8.40 -8.08 -13.98
CA ARG A 73 -9.27 -9.27 -13.98
C ARG A 73 -8.61 -10.43 -14.70
#